data_AF-A0A941Z109-F1
#
_entry.id   AF-A0A941Z109-F1
#
_cell.length_a   1.000
_cell.length_b   1.000
_cell.length_c   1.000
_cell.angle_alpha   90.00
_cell.angle_beta   90.00
_cell.angle_gamma   90.00
#
_symmetry.space_group_name_H-M   'P 1'
#
loop_
_entity.id
_entity.type
_entity.pdbx_description
1 polymer ?
#
loop_
_entity_poly.entity_id
_entity_poly.type
_entity_poly.pdbx_seq_one_letter_code
_entity_poly.pdbx_strand_id
1 'polypeptide(L)' 'MPSVRVRENEYFDAALRRFKRACEKAGILTELRRREFYEKPTQERKRKKAAAIKRHMKRVSRDGMRATR' A
#
# COMPACT_ATOMS: atom_id res chain seq x y z
N MET A 1 -14.40 5.76 3.67
CA MET A 1 -14.62 5.09 2.37
C MET A 1 -14.29 6.08 1.25
N PRO A 2 -13.65 5.63 0.15
CA PRO A 2 -13.30 6.49 -0.98
C PRO A 2 -14.57 6.91 -1.73
N SER A 3 -14.72 8.22 -1.92
CA SER A 3 -15.74 8.81 -2.78
C SER A 3 -15.06 9.59 -3.89
N VAL A 4 -15.52 9.41 -5.14
CA VAL A 4 -15.01 10.14 -6.31
C VAL A 4 -16.21 10.73 -7.03
N ARG A 5 -16.26 12.06 -7.11
CA ARG A 5 -17.24 12.77 -7.95
C ARG A 5 -16.72 12.82 -9.39
N VAL A 6 -17.61 12.56 -10.35
CA VAL A 6 -17.30 12.67 -11.79
C VAL A 6 -17.31 14.15 -12.16
N ARG A 7 -16.35 14.59 -12.98
CA ARG A 7 -16.28 15.97 -13.48
C ARG A 7 -17.05 16.08 -14.80
N GLU A 8 -17.57 17.27 -15.11
CA GLU A 8 -18.50 17.49 -16.22
C GLU A 8 -17.94 17.18 -17.62
N ASN A 9 -16.61 17.19 -17.81
CA ASN A 9 -15.95 16.86 -19.09
C ASN A 9 -15.02 15.63 -19.00
N GLU A 10 -15.32 14.70 -18.09
CA GLU A 10 -14.48 13.52 -17.91
C GLU A 10 -15.08 12.26 -18.52
N TYR A 11 -14.26 11.54 -19.28
CA TYR A 11 -14.64 10.22 -19.78
C TYR A 11 -14.79 9.23 -18.62
N PHE A 12 -15.82 8.39 -18.67
CA PHE A 12 -16.18 7.45 -17.60
C PHE A 12 -14.98 6.62 -17.09
N ASP A 13 -14.16 6.11 -18.01
CA ASP A 13 -12.97 5.31 -17.68
C ASP A 13 -11.92 6.06 -16.85
N ALA A 14 -11.79 7.37 -17.04
CA ALA A 14 -10.87 8.18 -16.25
C ALA A 14 -11.36 8.32 -14.80
N ALA A 15 -12.66 8.53 -14.61
CA ALA A 15 -13.27 8.57 -13.28
C ALA A 15 -13.15 7.21 -12.56
N LEU A 16 -13.41 6.11 -13.27
CA LEU A 16 -13.27 4.75 -12.75
C LEU A 16 -11.82 4.46 -12.33
N ARG A 17 -10.84 4.89 -13.12
CA ARG A 17 -9.41 4.73 -12.80
C ARG A 17 -9.03 5.48 -11.52
N ARG A 18 -9.55 6.70 -11.33
CA ARG A 18 -9.34 7.44 -10.07
C ARG A 18 -9.98 6.75 -8.89
N PHE A 19 -11.18 6.22 -9.06
CA PHE A 19 -11.85 5.47 -8.00
C PHE A 19 -11.06 4.22 -7.60
N LYS A 20 -10.59 3.41 -8.57
CA LYS A 20 -9.73 2.25 -8.30
C LYS A 20 -8.48 2.65 -7.52
N ARG A 21 -7.78 3.72 -7.94
CA ARG A 21 -6.61 4.26 -7.22
C ARG A 21 -6.97 4.75 -5.82
N ALA A 22 -8.13 5.36 -5.63
CA ALA A 22 -8.59 5.81 -4.32
C ALA A 22 -8.87 4.61 -3.38
N CYS A 23 -9.46 3.53 -3.88
CA CYS A 23 -9.65 2.28 -3.15
C CYS A 23 -8.32 1.60 -2.78
N GLU A 24 -7.38 1.56 -3.72
CA GLU A 24 -6.03 1.04 -3.48
C GLU A 24 -5.26 1.87 -2.45
N LYS A 25 -5.32 3.21 -2.57
CA LYS A 25 -4.68 4.14 -1.63
C LYS A 25 -5.28 4.02 -0.23
N ALA A 26 -6.60 3.84 -0.14
CA ALA A 26 -7.28 3.59 1.13
C ALA A 26 -6.96 2.21 1.73
N GLY A 27 -6.33 1.30 0.96
CA GLY A 27 -5.90 0.00 1.46
C GLY A 27 -7.05 -0.93 1.83
N ILE A 28 -8.24 -0.74 1.27
CA ILE A 28 -9.43 -1.52 1.66
C ILE A 28 -9.22 -3.01 1.44
N LEU A 29 -8.64 -3.39 0.29
CA LEU A 29 -8.37 -4.79 -0.04
C LEU A 29 -7.25 -5.39 0.83
N THR A 30 -6.26 -4.59 1.23
CA THR A 30 -5.18 -5.07 2.10
C THR A 30 -5.66 -5.25 3.53
N GLU A 31 -6.57 -4.38 3.98
CA GLU A 31 -7.23 -4.50 5.27
C GLU A 31 -8.18 -5.70 5.31
N LEU A 32 -8.98 -5.91 4.26
CA LEU A 32 -9.87 -7.06 4.15
C LEU A 32 -9.09 -8.37 4.30
N ARG A 33 -8.04 -8.55 3.50
CA ARG A 33 -7.15 -9.74 3.58
C ARG A 33 -6.49 -9.91 4.94
N ARG A 34 -6.16 -8.82 5.63
CA ARG A 34 -5.58 -8.88 6.99
C ARG A 34 -6.61 -9.34 8.03
N ARG A 35 -7.89 -9.02 7.84
CA ARG A 35 -8.98 -9.32 8.76
C ARG A 35 -9.66 -10.67 8.49
N GLU A 36 -9.40 -11.31 7.36
CA GLU A 36 -9.96 -12.63 7.00
C GLU A 36 -9.71 -13.70 8.08
N PHE A 37 -8.57 -13.63 8.78
CA PHE A 37 -8.21 -14.58 9.83
C PHE A 37 -7.66 -13.86 11.05
N TYR A 38 -7.86 -14.45 12.23
CA TYR A 38 -7.23 -13.97 13.45
C TYR A 38 -5.71 -14.19 13.40
N GLU A 39 -4.94 -13.12 13.56
CA GLU A 39 -3.49 -13.16 13.72
C GLU A 39 -3.14 -12.96 15.21
N LYS A 40 -2.36 -13.87 15.79
CA LYS A 40 -1.92 -13.72 17.18
C LYS A 40 -1.06 -12.45 17.33
N PRO A 41 -1.14 -11.71 18.46
CA PRO A 41 -0.36 -10.49 18.67
C PRO A 41 1.16 -10.66 18.53
N THR A 42 1.66 -11.86 18.81
CA THR A 42 3.08 -12.21 18.63
C THR A 42 3.45 -12.38 17.15
N GLN A 43 2.58 -13.00 16.36
CA GLN A 43 2.77 -13.17 14.91
C GLN A 43 2.73 -11.83 14.18
N GLU A 44 1.78 -10.96 14.55
CA GLU A 44 1.69 -9.60 13.99
C GLU A 44 2.97 -8.79 14.26
N ARG A 45 3.48 -8.82 15.51
CA ARG A 45 4.74 -8.16 15.89
C ARG A 45 5.92 -8.70 15.09
N LYS A 46 6.04 -10.03 14.93
CA LYS A 46 7.10 -10.67 14.16
C LYS A 46 7.07 -10.25 12.69
N ARG A 47 5.88 -10.25 12.07
CA ARG A 47 5.66 -9.83 10.67
C ARG A 47 6.04 -8.37 10.45
N LYS A 48 5.61 -7.46 11.33
CA LYS A 48 5.95 -6.03 11.27
C LYS A 48 7.46 -5.79 11.40
N LYS A 49 8.14 -6.47 12.33
CA LYS A 49 9.59 -6.37 12.52
C LYS A 49 10.37 -6.85 11.30
N ALA A 50 10.00 -8.01 10.74
CA ALA A 50 10.63 -8.53 9.52
C ALA A 50 10.46 -7.57 8.32
N ALA A 51 9.26 -7.00 8.15
CA ALA A 51 9.00 -6.02 7.10
C ALA A 51 9.84 -4.73 7.27
N ALA A 52 10.01 -4.25 8.50
CA ALA A 52 10.85 -3.09 8.79
C ALA A 52 12.33 -3.34 8.47
N ILE A 53 12.88 -4.49 8.89
CA ILE A 53 14.26 -4.89 8.59
C ILE A 53 14.46 -4.97 7.07
N LYS A 54 13.56 -5.63 6.34
CA LYS A 54 13.66 -5.74 4.88
C LYS A 54 13.64 -4.38 4.17
N ARG A 55 12.81 -3.44 4.63
CA ARG A 55 12.78 -2.06 4.11
C ARG A 55 14.09 -1.32 4.40
N HIS A 56 14.65 -1.48 5.60
CA HIS A 56 15.92 -0.89 5.97
C HIS A 56 17.05 -1.39 5.07
N MET A 57 17.17 -2.71 4.91
CA MET A 57 18.20 -3.32 4.06
C MET A 57 18.11 -2.85 2.61
N LYS A 58 16.89 -2.75 2.05
CA LYS A 58 16.67 -2.22 0.70
C LYS A 58 17.03 -0.73 0.57
N ARG A 59 16.85 0.06 1.64
CA ARG A 59 17.23 1.48 1.66
C ARG A 59 18.75 1.61 1.63
N VAL A 60 19.44 0.91 2.54
CA VAL A 60 20.91 0.92 2.63
C VAL A 60 21.54 0.49 1.31
N SER A 61 21.04 -0.58 0.67
CA SER A 61 21.57 -1.04 -0.62
C SER A 61 21.41 0.02 -1.72
N ARG A 62 20.27 0.72 -1.75
CA ARG A 62 20.01 1.80 -2.73
C ARG A 62 20.90 3.01 -2.49
N ASP A 63 21.10 3.38 -1.23
CA ASP A 63 21.93 4.54 -0.87
C ASP A 63 23.41 4.26 -1.16
N GLY A 64 23.88 3.02 -0.92
CA GLY A 64 25.21 2.57 -1.34
C GLY A 64 25.42 2.64 -2.86
N MET A 65 24.45 2.17 -3.66
CA MET A 65 24.50 2.27 -5.13
C MET A 65 24.50 3.72 -5.65
N ARG A 66 23.86 4.65 -4.91
CA ARG A 66 23.87 6.08 -5.25
C ARG A 66 25.19 6.75 -4.91
N ALA A 67 25.86 6.31 -3.85
CA ALA A 67 27.17 6.84 -3.47
C ALA A 67 28.31 6.37 -4.40
N THR A 68 28.13 5.25 -5.10
CA THR A 68 29.09 4.73 -6.08
C THR A 68 28.92 5.29 -7.50
N ARG A 69 27.92 6.16 -7.73
CA ARG A 69 27.60 6.76 -9.04
C ARG A 69 27.96 8.24 -9.03
#